data_AF-A0A7J4MHK4-F1
#
_entry.id   AF-A0A7J4MHK4-F1
#
_cell.length_a   1.000
_cell.length_b   1.000
_cell.length_c   1.000
_cell.angle_alpha   90.00
_cell.angle_beta   90.00
_cell.angle_gamma   90.00
#
_symmetry.space_group_name_H-M   'P 1'
#
loop_
_entity.id
_entity.type
_entity.pdbx_description
1 polymer ?
#
loop_
_entity_poly.entity_id
_entity_poly.type
_entity_poly.pdbx_seq_one_letter_code
_entity_poly.pdbx_strand_id
1 'polypeptide(L)'
;MTDRLDILVGKETCPVCGTISEKGTARCPECGTFHSGIHLEDREAPPPEERVDNREIDPSDYSMNPNTAITNEEFEGDDSTVKNWIGGTTDFSFIDEEENQINIEQINIPESEEIESD
;
A
#
# COMPACT_ATOMS: atom_id res chain seq x y z
N MET A 1 -30.23 6.67 -43.56
CA MET A 1 -29.75 7.57 -42.50
C MET A 1 -29.15 6.67 -41.45
N THR A 2 -27.82 6.59 -41.40
CA THR A 2 -27.08 5.72 -40.47
C THR A 2 -27.22 6.25 -39.05
N ASP A 3 -27.41 5.36 -38.09
CA ASP A 3 -27.53 5.74 -36.69
C ASP A 3 -26.18 6.25 -36.18
N ARG A 4 -26.20 7.38 -35.46
CA ARG A 4 -25.00 7.94 -34.85
C ARG A 4 -24.52 7.11 -33.66
N LEU A 5 -25.39 6.30 -33.07
CA LEU A 5 -25.09 5.46 -31.92
C LEU A 5 -24.30 4.20 -32.30
N ASP A 6 -24.17 3.88 -33.59
CA ASP A 6 -23.35 2.75 -34.06
C ASP A 6 -21.88 2.86 -33.62
N ILE A 7 -21.39 4.08 -33.35
CA ILE A 7 -20.03 4.32 -32.84
C ILE A 7 -19.78 3.73 -31.45
N LEU A 8 -20.85 3.48 -30.67
CA LEU A 8 -20.79 2.97 -29.31
C LEU A 8 -20.91 1.44 -29.25
N VAL A 9 -21.15 0.79 -30.38
CA VAL A 9 -21.23 -0.67 -30.46
C VAL A 9 -19.88 -1.28 -30.09
N GLY A 10 -19.87 -2.12 -29.07
CA GLY A 10 -18.64 -2.75 -28.56
C GLY A 10 -17.83 -1.89 -27.59
N LYS A 11 -18.37 -0.76 -27.11
CA LYS A 11 -17.78 0.00 -26.00
C LYS A 11 -18.48 -0.33 -24.67
N GLU A 12 -17.77 -0.16 -23.56
CA GLU A 12 -18.28 -0.30 -22.20
C GLU A 12 -17.93 0.92 -21.35
N THR A 13 -18.72 1.18 -20.32
CA THR A 13 -18.56 2.35 -19.45
C THR A 13 -17.95 1.91 -18.12
N CYS A 14 -16.90 2.61 -17.67
CA CYS A 14 -16.31 2.37 -16.36
C CYS A 14 -17.32 2.73 -15.24
N PRO A 15 -17.63 1.84 -14.28
CA PRO A 15 -18.52 2.13 -13.17
C PRO A 15 -17.95 3.15 -12.16
N VAL A 16 -16.65 3.43 -12.20
CA VAL A 16 -15.98 4.34 -11.25
C VAL A 16 -15.94 5.77 -11.77
N CYS A 17 -15.47 5.97 -13.00
CA CYS A 17 -15.27 7.32 -13.56
C CYS A 17 -16.14 7.63 -14.77
N GLY A 18 -16.95 6.69 -15.26
CA GLY A 18 -17.85 6.92 -16.39
C GLY A 18 -17.19 6.97 -17.77
N THR A 19 -15.88 6.69 -17.86
CA THR A 19 -15.16 6.69 -19.14
C THR A 19 -15.63 5.54 -20.02
N ILE A 20 -15.91 5.86 -21.30
CA ILE A 20 -16.28 4.87 -22.32
C ILE A 20 -15.01 4.32 -22.94
N SER A 21 -14.82 3.00 -22.88
CA SER A 21 -13.64 2.29 -23.38
C SER A 21 -14.04 1.08 -24.22
N GLU A 22 -13.09 0.42 -24.88
CA GLU A 22 -13.38 -0.83 -25.60
C GLU A 22 -13.78 -1.94 -24.65
N LYS A 23 -14.80 -2.72 -25.04
CA LYS A 23 -15.27 -3.86 -24.27
C LYS A 23 -14.16 -4.88 -24.11
N GLY A 24 -13.89 -5.24 -22.86
CA GLY A 24 -12.83 -6.20 -22.52
C GLY A 24 -11.50 -5.53 -22.14
N THR A 25 -11.49 -4.22 -21.91
CA THR A 25 -10.30 -3.59 -21.33
C THR A 25 -10.10 -4.07 -19.89
N ALA A 26 -8.91 -4.60 -19.60
CA ALA A 26 -8.61 -5.09 -18.26
C ALA A 26 -8.59 -3.97 -17.21
N ARG A 27 -8.26 -2.75 -17.66
CA ARG A 27 -8.08 -1.55 -16.84
C ARG A 27 -8.74 -0.33 -17.51
N CYS A 28 -9.35 0.53 -16.71
CA CYS A 28 -9.82 1.83 -17.20
C CYS A 28 -8.62 2.74 -17.54
N PRO A 29 -8.59 3.39 -18.72
CA PRO A 29 -7.49 4.28 -19.13
C PRO A 29 -7.40 5.57 -18.31
N GLU A 30 -8.49 5.98 -17.65
CA GLU A 30 -8.55 7.24 -16.89
C GLU A 30 -8.29 7.01 -15.39
N CYS A 31 -9.15 6.23 -14.72
CA CYS A 31 -9.03 6.04 -13.27
C CYS A 31 -8.12 4.86 -12.88
N GLY A 32 -7.66 4.06 -13.85
CA GLY A 32 -6.78 2.93 -13.59
C GLY A 32 -7.41 1.77 -12.83
N THR A 33 -8.73 1.77 -12.60
CA THR A 33 -9.45 0.66 -11.96
C THR A 33 -9.43 -0.58 -12.84
N PHE A 34 -9.20 -1.74 -12.23
CA PHE A 34 -9.28 -3.04 -12.91
C PHE A 34 -10.73 -3.53 -12.97
N HIS A 35 -11.18 -3.94 -14.15
CA HIS A 35 -12.50 -4.52 -14.39
C HIS A 35 -12.45 -6.04 -14.61
N SER A 36 -11.25 -6.63 -14.56
CA SER A 36 -11.04 -8.07 -14.64
C SER A 36 -10.19 -8.53 -13.46
N GLY A 37 -10.59 -9.65 -12.84
CA GLY A 37 -9.83 -10.31 -11.77
C GLY A 37 -8.66 -11.17 -12.28
N ILE A 38 -8.49 -11.28 -13.61
CA ILE A 38 -7.46 -12.12 -14.24
C ILE A 38 -6.04 -11.70 -13.83
N HIS A 39 -5.83 -10.42 -13.52
CA HIS A 39 -4.51 -9.92 -13.09
C HIS A 39 -4.29 -9.95 -11.57
N LEU A 40 -5.31 -10.33 -10.81
CA LEU A 40 -5.26 -10.53 -9.37
C LEU A 40 -5.21 -12.03 -9.09
N GLU A 41 -4.26 -12.73 -9.70
CA GLU A 41 -4.00 -14.12 -9.34
C GLU A 41 -3.51 -14.14 -7.89
N ASP A 42 -4.35 -14.69 -7.01
CA ASP A 42 -3.95 -15.03 -5.65
C ASP A 42 -2.90 -16.15 -5.75
N ARG A 43 -1.63 -15.73 -5.82
CA ARG A 43 -0.51 -16.68 -5.76
C ARG A 43 -0.45 -17.22 -4.34
N GLU A 44 -0.55 -18.53 -4.22
CA GLU A 44 -0.22 -19.20 -2.96
C GLU A 44 1.22 -18.86 -2.59
N ALA A 45 1.43 -18.51 -1.32
CA ALA A 45 2.78 -18.28 -0.82
C ALA A 45 3.60 -19.57 -1.06
N PRO A 46 4.85 -19.46 -1.53
CA PRO A 46 5.68 -20.64 -1.72
C PRO A 46 5.76 -21.42 -0.40
N PRO A 47 5.69 -22.76 -0.46
CA PRO A 47 5.79 -23.59 0.72
C PRO A 47 7.10 -23.29 1.46
N PRO A 48 7.17 -23.49 2.79
CA PRO A 48 8.38 -23.20 3.56
C PRO A 48 9.65 -23.86 3.01
N GLU A 49 9.51 -25.03 2.36
CA GLU A 49 10.59 -25.80 1.73
C GLU A 49 11.18 -25.12 0.47
N GLU A 50 10.42 -24.25 -0.20
CA GLU A 50 10.86 -23.48 -1.38
C GLU A 50 11.34 -22.08 -1.02
N ARG A 51 11.34 -21.69 0.25
CA ARG A 51 11.94 -20.42 0.67
C ARG A 51 13.44 -20.53 0.46
N VAL A 52 13.97 -19.64 -0.38
CA VAL A 52 15.42 -19.50 -0.56
C VAL A 52 16.04 -19.26 0.81
N ASP A 53 16.95 -20.12 1.23
CA ASP A 53 17.70 -19.94 2.47
C ASP A 53 18.30 -18.53 2.50
N ASN A 54 18.27 -17.90 3.68
CA ASN A 54 18.97 -16.63 3.87
C ASN A 54 20.42 -16.85 3.45
N ARG A 55 20.84 -16.15 2.40
CA ARG A 55 22.25 -16.13 2.01
C ARG A 55 23.05 -15.68 3.22
N GLU A 56 24.06 -16.46 3.60
CA GLU A 56 25.09 -15.97 4.52
C GLU A 56 25.80 -14.81 3.81
N ILE A 57 25.39 -13.60 4.17
CA ILE A 57 25.96 -12.36 3.71
C ILE A 57 26.90 -11.90 4.82
N ASP A 58 28.17 -11.67 4.51
CA ASP A 58 29.10 -11.08 5.47
C ASP A 58 28.65 -9.63 5.72
N PRO A 59 28.29 -9.23 6.96
CA PRO A 59 27.95 -7.85 7.28
C PRO A 59 29.08 -6.86 6.91
N SER A 60 30.31 -7.34 6.81
CA SER A 60 31.48 -6.56 6.40
C SER A 60 31.44 -6.14 4.93
N ASP A 61 30.72 -6.86 4.06
CA ASP A 61 30.52 -6.50 2.65
C ASP A 61 29.65 -5.25 2.47
N TYR A 62 28.86 -4.94 3.50
CA TYR A 62 28.04 -3.73 3.59
C TYR A 62 28.60 -2.72 4.59
N SER A 63 29.74 -3.04 5.22
CA SER A 63 30.44 -2.08 6.05
C SER A 63 31.15 -1.08 5.14
N MET A 64 30.62 0.14 5.07
CA MET A 64 31.40 1.25 4.55
C MET A 64 32.65 1.37 5.41
N ASN A 65 33.80 1.05 4.83
CA ASN A 65 35.07 1.10 5.53
C ASN A 65 35.24 2.52 6.13
N PRO A 66 35.46 2.66 7.45
CA PRO A 66 35.56 3.98 8.08
C PRO A 66 36.78 4.78 7.58
N ASN A 67 37.72 4.16 6.87
CA ASN A 67 38.86 4.83 6.22
C ASN A 67 38.60 5.19 4.75
N THR A 68 37.48 4.79 4.15
CA THR A 68 37.07 5.25 2.83
C THR A 68 36.18 6.46 2.99
N ALA A 69 36.63 7.62 2.49
CA ALA A 69 35.78 8.80 2.41
C ALA A 69 34.55 8.46 1.57
N ILE A 70 33.35 8.73 2.10
CA ILE A 70 32.10 8.67 1.34
C ILE A 70 32.31 9.57 0.12
N THR A 71 32.20 8.99 -1.08
CA THR A 71 32.29 9.78 -2.31
C THR A 71 31.16 10.81 -2.28
N ASN A 72 31.45 12.09 -2.55
CA ASN A 72 30.39 13.07 -2.73
C ASN A 72 29.66 12.73 -4.03
N GLU A 73 28.58 11.96 -3.90
CA GLU A 73 27.63 11.77 -4.98
C GLU A 73 26.83 13.07 -5.15
N GLU A 74 27.10 13.80 -6.22
CA GLU A 74 26.20 14.87 -6.67
C GLU A 74 25.00 14.22 -7.34
N PHE A 75 23.83 14.38 -6.71
CA PHE A 75 22.57 13.93 -7.28
C PHE A 75 22.22 14.81 -8.49
N GLU A 76 22.28 14.26 -9.71
CA GLU A 76 21.83 14.93 -10.95
C GLU A 76 20.29 15.04 -11.04
N GLY A 77 19.60 15.20 -9.91
CA GLY A 77 18.19 15.54 -9.92
C GLY A 77 18.02 17.03 -10.10
N ASP A 78 17.08 17.43 -10.94
CA ASP A 78 16.66 18.83 -11.02
C ASP A 78 16.07 19.24 -9.67
N ASP A 79 16.69 20.20 -8.98
CA ASP A 79 16.20 20.79 -7.72
C ASP A 79 14.76 21.30 -7.84
N SER A 80 14.27 21.54 -9.07
CA SER A 80 12.88 21.88 -9.35
C SER A 80 11.87 20.74 -9.10
N THR A 81 12.35 19.49 -9.12
CA THR A 81 11.55 18.27 -8.95
C THR A 81 11.59 17.75 -7.50
N VAL A 82 12.61 18.14 -6.74
CA VAL A 82 12.75 17.81 -5.31
C VAL A 82 11.80 18.69 -4.49
N LYS A 83 10.62 18.15 -4.14
CA LYS A 83 9.71 18.84 -3.22
C LYS A 83 10.31 18.83 -1.82
N ASN A 84 10.65 20.00 -1.30
CA ASN A 84 10.95 20.17 0.12
C ASN A 84 9.69 19.91 0.94
N TRP A 85 9.65 18.77 1.63
CA TRP A 85 8.55 18.42 2.53
C TRP A 85 8.65 19.31 3.78
N ILE A 86 7.92 20.41 3.78
CA ILE A 86 7.76 21.29 4.95
C ILE A 86 6.35 21.03 5.48
N GLY A 87 6.23 20.23 6.54
CA GLY A 87 4.91 19.86 7.06
C GLY A 87 4.83 18.56 7.85
N GLY A 88 5.94 18.07 8.42
CA GLY A 88 5.85 17.08 9.48
C GLY A 88 5.49 17.80 10.78
N THR A 89 4.20 17.91 11.10
CA THR A 89 3.80 18.28 12.47
C THR A 89 4.08 17.06 13.35
N THR A 90 5.30 16.93 13.86
CA THR A 90 5.60 16.06 15.01
C THR A 90 5.03 16.70 16.27
N ASP A 91 3.72 16.87 16.31
CA ASP A 91 2.98 17.22 17.51
C ASP A 91 2.01 16.07 17.79
N PHE A 92 2.53 15.09 18.53
CA PHE A 92 1.70 14.05 19.17
C PHE A 92 1.34 14.49 20.58
N SER A 93 1.11 15.78 20.81
CA SER A 93 0.44 16.21 22.03
C SER A 93 -1.01 15.76 21.93
N PHE A 94 -1.44 14.94 22.88
CA PHE A 94 -2.85 14.85 23.19
C PHE A 94 -3.22 16.23 23.71
N ILE A 95 -3.74 17.07 22.83
CA ILE A 95 -4.55 18.20 23.27
C ILE A 95 -5.67 17.51 24.03
N ASP A 96 -5.68 17.67 25.35
CA ASP A 96 -6.77 17.21 26.20
C ASP A 96 -8.05 17.90 25.68
N GLU A 97 -8.70 17.28 24.71
CA GLU A 97 -10.07 17.55 24.34
C GLU A 97 -10.89 17.14 25.57
N GLU A 98 -11.12 18.09 26.47
CA GLU A 98 -11.97 17.99 27.66
C GLU A 98 -13.42 17.54 27.37
N GLU A 99 -13.76 17.08 26.16
CA GLU A 99 -15.12 16.70 25.76
C GLU A 99 -15.24 15.41 24.95
N ASN A 100 -14.32 14.45 25.06
CA ASN A 100 -14.60 13.06 24.70
C ASN A 100 -14.47 12.16 25.92
N GLN A 101 -15.40 12.31 26.86
CA GLN A 101 -15.61 11.34 27.93
C GLN A 101 -16.05 10.02 27.30
N ILE A 102 -15.07 9.17 26.98
CA ILE A 102 -15.33 7.76 26.70
C ILE A 102 -15.98 7.22 27.97
N ASN A 103 -17.26 6.87 27.91
CA ASN A 103 -17.92 6.21 29.02
C ASN A 103 -17.29 4.82 29.14
N ILE A 104 -16.26 4.72 29.98
CA ILE A 104 -15.66 3.44 30.35
C ILE A 104 -16.70 2.77 31.23
N GLU A 105 -17.67 2.10 30.60
CA GLU A 105 -18.50 1.14 31.32
C GLU A 105 -17.53 0.14 31.96
N GLN A 106 -17.53 0.08 33.29
CA GLN A 106 -16.77 -0.91 34.03
C GLN A 106 -17.33 -2.30 33.70
N ILE A 107 -16.84 -2.89 32.62
CA ILE A 107 -17.05 -4.30 32.32
C ILE A 107 -16.36 -5.07 33.46
N ASN A 108 -17.19 -5.66 34.32
CA ASN A 108 -16.73 -6.60 35.33
C ASN A 108 -16.27 -7.86 34.59
N ILE A 109 -14.95 -7.98 34.41
CA ILE A 109 -14.34 -9.17 33.82
C ILE A 109 -14.44 -10.28 34.88
N PRO A 110 -15.14 -11.41 34.61
CA PRO A 110 -15.17 -12.52 35.54
C PRO A 110 -13.79 -13.18 35.65
N GLU A 111 -13.47 -13.73 36.82
CA GLU A 111 -12.24 -14.51 37.00
C GLU A 111 -12.25 -15.74 36.09
N SER A 112 -11.08 -16.06 35.53
CA SER A 112 -10.89 -17.23 34.69
C SER A 112 -11.13 -18.50 35.49
N GLU A 113 -11.99 -19.39 34.99
CA GLU A 113 -12.17 -20.72 35.55
C GLU A 113 -10.87 -21.53 35.37
N GLU A 114 -10.30 -22.00 36.47
CA GLU A 114 -9.18 -22.93 36.44
C GLU A 114 -9.70 -24.33 36.08
N ILE A 115 -9.16 -24.90 35.01
CA ILE A 115 -9.46 -26.28 34.62
C ILE A 115 -8.63 -27.20 35.51
N GLU A 116 -9.26 -27.89 36.46
CA GLU A 116 -8.62 -29.00 37.17
C GLU A 116 -8.31 -30.12 36.18
N SER A 117 -7.02 -30.43 36.03
CA SER A 117 -6.57 -31.61 35.30
C SER A 117 -6.54 -32.83 36.23
N ASP A 118 -7.52 -33.72 36.03
CA ASP A 118 -7.70 -35.12 36.51
C ASP A 118 -7.31 -35.48 37.97
#